data_AF-A0A7C4SX36-F1
#
_entry.id   AF-A0A7C4SX36-F1
#
_cell.length_a   1.000
_cell.length_b   1.000
_cell.length_c   1.000
_cell.angle_alpha   90.00
_cell.angle_beta   90.00
_cell.angle_gamma   90.00
#
_symmetry.space_group_name_H-M   'P 1'
#
loop_
_entity.id
_entity.type
_entity.pdbx_description
1 polymer ?
#
loop_
_entity_poly.entity_id
_entity_poly.type
_entity_poly.pdbx_seq_one_letter_code
_entity_poly.pdbx_strand_id
1 'polypeptide(L)'
;MSLYAQKTEIKVAFIGIRNLDIDPRTDYVGGIIQGLILYDLTRAPGVILVDRYSLDKVLREQELQLSGLIDNTDNSVKVGKLLGADFLVFIDYITIVLHSRLIRAEIFLDGKFVGYTTGNITEPFIIEKVKPGKHTVRVHLGKAFGIIKLPEVIFMDWSIEFDLAPGEREVLRDETTDFNSLLYEIQNLRYEGFYWNEKYRAKVEALWQKTFVDRNGKEISVSLALNPANTASGLVLSPIFIVNGEKRTMTLVAKNNDTVQLEAVIGIVKLVISIDQRYNDPYIHVSIERTDIWQGMFME
;
A
#
# COMPACT_ATOMS: atom_id res chain seq x y z
N MET A 1 55.94 34.45 -20.61
CA MET A 1 54.65 34.89 -21.17
C MET A 1 53.59 33.97 -20.59
N SER A 2 52.98 34.36 -19.47
CA SER A 2 52.02 33.54 -18.72
C SER A 2 50.60 33.85 -19.18
N LEU A 3 50.00 32.93 -19.94
CA LEU A 3 48.56 32.94 -20.19
C LEU A 3 47.85 32.40 -18.94
N TYR A 4 47.28 33.30 -18.13
CA TYR A 4 46.19 32.92 -17.23
C TYR A 4 44.93 32.86 -18.08
N ALA A 5 44.41 31.65 -18.31
CA ALA A 5 43.09 31.48 -18.88
C ALA A 5 42.08 32.23 -18.00
N GLN A 6 41.32 33.12 -18.63
CA GLN A 6 40.24 33.90 -18.06
C GLN A 6 39.34 32.98 -17.21
N LYS A 7 39.41 33.08 -15.89
CA LYS A 7 38.40 32.48 -15.02
C LYS A 7 37.18 33.38 -15.16
N THR A 8 36.32 33.09 -16.13
CA THR A 8 35.10 33.84 -16.36
C THR A 8 34.23 33.72 -15.12
N GLU A 9 34.01 34.85 -14.45
CA GLU A 9 33.07 34.92 -13.33
C GLU A 9 31.67 34.65 -13.87
N ILE A 10 30.98 33.69 -13.25
CA ILE A 10 29.62 33.28 -13.61
C ILE A 10 28.66 33.97 -12.65
N LYS A 11 27.74 34.77 -13.20
CA LYS A 11 26.70 35.46 -12.43
C LYS A 11 25.48 34.56 -12.26
N VAL A 12 25.13 34.26 -11.03
CA VAL A 12 24.00 33.39 -10.69
C VAL A 12 22.96 34.19 -9.94
N ALA A 13 21.72 34.22 -10.42
CA ALA A 13 20.60 34.77 -9.68
C ALA A 13 19.80 33.63 -9.05
N PHE A 14 19.77 33.59 -7.72
CA PHE A 14 18.91 32.68 -6.98
C PHE A 14 17.51 33.27 -6.88
N ILE A 15 16.57 32.68 -7.62
CA ILE A 15 15.21 33.17 -7.79
C ILE A 15 14.34 32.84 -6.58
N GLY A 16 14.49 31.64 -6.02
CA GLY A 16 13.77 31.25 -4.81
C GLY A 16 13.58 29.75 -4.68
N ILE A 17 12.89 29.38 -3.61
CA ILE A 17 12.44 28.02 -3.35
C ILE A 17 10.93 28.04 -3.29
N ARG A 18 10.31 27.10 -3.99
CA ARG A 18 8.87 26.90 -3.99
C ARG A 18 8.57 25.58 -3.30
N ASN A 19 7.82 25.68 -2.20
CA ASN A 19 7.13 24.53 -1.66
C ASN A 19 6.01 24.17 -2.64
N LEU A 20 6.11 23.00 -3.23
CA LEU A 20 5.08 22.46 -4.12
C LEU A 20 4.07 21.61 -3.35
N ASP A 21 4.22 21.46 -2.04
CA ASP A 21 3.24 20.80 -1.18
C ASP A 21 2.03 21.72 -0.91
N ILE A 22 0.88 21.10 -0.60
CA ILE A 22 -0.34 21.77 -0.14
C ILE A 22 -0.20 22.22 1.33
N ASP A 23 0.68 21.58 2.11
CA ASP A 23 0.82 21.84 3.55
C ASP A 23 1.81 22.99 3.84
N PRO A 24 1.34 24.17 4.32
CA PRO A 24 2.23 25.31 4.61
C PRO A 24 3.18 25.05 5.77
N ARG A 25 2.92 24.02 6.60
CA ARG A 25 3.79 23.67 7.73
C ARG A 25 5.15 23.17 7.28
N THR A 26 5.33 22.81 6.00
CA THR A 26 6.62 22.39 5.45
C THR A 26 7.41 23.56 4.86
N ASP A 27 6.88 24.80 4.85
CA ASP A 27 7.56 25.99 4.28
C ASP A 27 8.90 26.31 4.95
N TYR A 28 9.07 25.94 6.23
CA TYR A 28 10.34 26.16 6.94
C TYR A 28 11.52 25.41 6.30
N VAL A 29 11.25 24.28 5.64
CA VAL A 29 12.25 23.50 4.91
C VAL A 29 12.82 24.31 3.75
N GLY A 30 11.98 25.09 3.07
CA GLY A 30 12.40 26.02 2.03
C GLY A 30 13.42 27.05 2.56
N GLY A 31 13.20 27.60 3.74
CA GLY A 31 14.16 28.52 4.38
C GLY A 31 15.54 27.87 4.63
N ILE A 32 15.55 26.61 5.07
CA ILE A 32 16.79 25.86 5.33
C ILE A 32 17.54 25.57 4.03
N ILE A 33 16.85 25.07 3.00
CA ILE A 33 17.47 24.77 1.69
C ILE A 33 18.03 26.06 1.07
N GLN A 34 17.30 27.17 1.16
CA GLN A 34 17.74 28.46 0.64
C GLN A 34 19.03 28.91 1.34
N GLY A 35 19.08 28.81 2.66
CA GLY A 35 20.29 29.17 3.43
C GLY A 35 21.52 28.37 3.01
N LEU A 36 21.39 27.06 2.87
CA LEU A 36 22.48 26.17 2.46
C LEU A 36 23.00 26.50 1.06
N ILE A 37 22.10 26.74 0.11
CA ILE A 37 22.49 26.96 -1.29
C ILE A 37 23.08 28.35 -1.50
N LEU A 38 22.52 29.37 -0.85
CA LEU A 38 23.13 30.70 -0.87
C LEU A 38 24.53 30.67 -0.23
N TYR A 39 24.69 29.93 0.87
CA TYR A 39 25.99 29.72 1.50
C TYR A 39 27.00 29.04 0.54
N ASP A 40 26.61 27.96 -0.13
CA ASP A 40 27.49 27.26 -1.06
C ASP A 40 27.83 28.12 -2.28
N LEU A 41 26.83 28.80 -2.87
CA LEU A 41 27.01 29.67 -4.03
C LEU A 41 27.92 30.88 -3.73
N THR A 42 27.78 31.50 -2.56
CA THR A 42 28.63 32.65 -2.17
C THR A 42 30.08 32.25 -1.91
N ARG A 43 30.35 30.98 -1.61
CA ARG A 43 31.70 30.45 -1.39
C ARG A 43 32.31 29.80 -2.64
N ALA A 44 31.51 29.55 -3.67
CA ALA A 44 31.95 28.91 -4.90
C ALA A 44 32.92 29.82 -5.69
N PRO A 45 34.18 29.39 -5.95
CA PRO A 45 35.15 30.23 -6.62
C PRO A 45 34.74 30.58 -8.06
N GLY A 46 34.60 31.86 -8.36
CA GLY A 46 34.17 32.35 -9.68
C GLY A 46 32.66 32.41 -9.88
N VAL A 47 31.88 32.24 -8.81
CA VAL A 47 30.43 32.54 -8.82
C VAL A 47 30.21 33.92 -8.20
N ILE A 48 29.46 34.77 -8.91
CA ILE A 48 28.95 36.04 -8.40
C ILE A 48 27.45 35.87 -8.20
N LEU A 49 27.01 35.90 -6.94
CA LEU A 49 25.58 35.89 -6.65
C LEU A 49 24.99 37.27 -6.96
N VAL A 50 23.94 37.31 -7.77
CA VAL A 50 23.18 38.53 -8.04
C VAL A 50 22.42 38.96 -6.79
N ASP A 51 22.42 40.25 -6.51
CA ASP A 51 21.78 40.82 -5.34
C ASP A 51 20.26 40.67 -5.38
N ARG A 52 19.68 40.32 -4.22
CA ARG A 52 18.24 40.07 -4.08
C ARG A 52 17.39 41.32 -4.30
N TYR A 53 17.88 42.51 -3.92
CA TYR A 53 17.18 43.76 -4.17
C TYR A 53 17.09 44.06 -5.68
N SER A 54 18.14 43.76 -6.44
CA SER A 54 18.11 43.83 -7.90
C SER A 54 17.09 42.87 -8.50
N LEU A 55 16.99 41.65 -7.97
CA LEU A 55 15.95 40.68 -8.34
C LEU A 55 14.54 41.23 -8.06
N ASP A 56 14.26 41.63 -6.82
CA ASP A 56 12.93 42.12 -6.42
C ASP A 56 12.50 43.37 -7.19
N LYS A 57 13.45 44.23 -7.57
CA LYS A 57 13.19 45.38 -8.44
C LYS A 57 12.76 44.95 -9.84
N VAL A 58 13.53 44.06 -10.49
CA VAL A 58 13.21 43.55 -11.83
C VAL A 58 11.89 42.81 -11.85
N LEU A 59 11.61 41.97 -10.85
CA LEU A 59 10.33 41.24 -10.75
C LEU A 59 9.12 42.19 -10.66
N ARG A 60 9.23 43.24 -9.83
CA ARG A 60 8.18 44.26 -9.71
C ARG A 60 7.99 45.07 -10.99
N GLU A 61 9.07 45.46 -11.66
CA GLU A 61 9.01 46.23 -12.90
C GLU A 61 8.39 45.44 -14.06
N GLN A 62 8.52 44.11 -14.05
CA GLN A 62 7.92 43.25 -15.06
C GLN A 62 6.52 42.75 -14.68
N GLU A 63 5.99 43.13 -13.51
CA GLU A 63 4.75 42.60 -12.93
C GLU A 63 4.72 41.06 -12.88
N LEU A 64 5.88 40.43 -12.74
CA LEU A 64 6.02 38.97 -12.75
C LEU A 64 5.97 38.38 -11.35
N GLN A 65 5.18 37.33 -11.20
CA GLN A 65 5.26 36.43 -10.04
C GLN A 65 6.35 35.37 -10.27
N LEU A 66 6.93 34.88 -9.18
CA LEU A 66 7.95 33.81 -9.20
C LEU A 66 7.47 32.56 -9.97
N SER A 67 6.20 32.19 -9.84
CA SER A 67 5.58 31.10 -10.58
C SER A 67 5.64 31.30 -12.10
N GLY A 68 5.33 32.51 -12.58
CA GLY A 68 5.33 32.86 -14.01
C GLY A 68 6.72 32.91 -14.66
N LEU A 69 7.79 32.88 -13.87
CA LEU A 69 9.16 32.76 -14.35
C LEU A 69 9.60 31.31 -14.52
N ILE A 70 9.23 30.46 -13.56
CA ILE A 70 9.64 29.05 -13.54
C ILE A 70 8.97 28.28 -14.68
N ASP A 71 7.71 28.60 -14.98
CA ASP A 71 6.90 27.83 -15.94
C ASP A 71 7.02 28.36 -17.39
N ASN A 72 7.79 29.44 -17.64
CA ASN A 72 7.93 30.07 -18.95
C ASN A 72 9.39 30.45 -19.27
N THR A 73 10.00 29.73 -20.21
CA THR A 73 11.39 29.91 -20.64
C THR A 73 11.68 31.32 -21.17
N ASP A 74 10.76 31.93 -21.92
CA ASP A 74 10.96 33.26 -22.51
C ASP A 74 11.02 34.34 -21.43
N ASN A 75 10.14 34.23 -20.41
CA ASN A 75 10.17 35.12 -19.24
C ASN A 75 11.47 34.95 -18.45
N SER A 76 11.90 33.70 -18.23
CA SER A 76 13.17 33.38 -17.56
C SER A 76 14.37 34.00 -18.27
N VAL A 77 14.46 33.87 -19.60
CA VAL A 77 15.56 34.45 -20.40
C VAL A 77 15.54 35.99 -20.32
N LYS A 78 14.34 36.61 -20.38
CA LYS A 78 14.20 38.06 -20.28
C LYS A 78 14.66 38.58 -18.92
N VAL A 79 14.23 37.95 -17.83
CA VAL A 79 14.62 38.34 -16.47
C VAL A 79 16.11 38.09 -16.22
N GLY A 80 16.67 36.98 -16.69
CA GLY A 80 18.11 36.72 -16.62
C GLY A 80 18.93 37.83 -17.28
N LYS A 81 18.53 38.28 -18.47
CA LYS A 81 19.18 39.41 -19.17
C LYS A 81 19.07 40.72 -18.41
N LEU A 82 17.90 41.04 -17.84
CA LEU A 82 17.70 42.26 -17.05
C LEU A 82 18.53 42.27 -15.76
N LEU A 83 18.73 41.11 -15.16
CA LEU A 83 19.57 40.93 -13.97
C LEU A 83 21.07 40.86 -14.30
N GLY A 84 21.42 40.72 -15.58
CA GLY A 84 22.78 40.40 -16.00
C GLY A 84 23.27 39.08 -15.42
N ALA A 85 22.37 38.12 -15.19
CA ALA A 85 22.67 36.79 -14.69
C ALA A 85 22.92 35.84 -15.87
N ASP A 86 23.95 35.01 -15.75
CA ASP A 86 24.24 33.92 -16.68
C ASP A 86 23.33 32.71 -16.41
N PHE A 87 22.97 32.50 -15.14
CA PHE A 87 22.07 31.43 -14.71
C PHE A 87 21.01 31.92 -13.73
N LEU A 88 19.80 31.40 -13.89
CA LEU A 88 18.73 31.49 -12.90
C LEU A 88 18.64 30.15 -12.16
N VAL A 89 18.62 30.20 -10.83
CA VAL A 89 18.46 29.01 -9.98
C VAL A 89 17.16 29.13 -9.21
N PHE A 90 16.27 28.16 -9.39
CA PHE A 90 15.07 27.98 -8.59
C PHE A 90 15.03 26.53 -8.12
N ILE A 91 14.32 26.28 -7.02
CA ILE A 91 14.23 24.95 -6.42
C ILE A 91 12.79 24.67 -6.05
N ASP A 92 12.32 23.55 -6.56
CA ASP A 92 11.04 22.98 -6.21
C ASP A 92 11.29 21.79 -5.27
N TYR A 93 10.49 21.68 -4.20
CA TYR A 93 10.49 20.49 -3.35
C TYR A 93 9.07 20.04 -3.04
N ILE A 94 8.88 18.72 -2.96
CA ILE A 94 7.60 18.05 -2.71
C ILE A 94 7.74 17.07 -1.54
N THR A 95 6.63 16.72 -0.90
CA THR A 95 6.54 15.65 0.09
C THR A 95 5.68 14.48 -0.40
N ILE A 96 6.09 13.26 -0.04
CA ILE A 96 5.24 12.07 -0.12
C ILE A 96 4.76 11.76 1.28
N VAL A 97 3.50 11.33 1.39
CA VAL A 97 2.89 10.91 2.64
C VAL A 97 2.65 9.41 2.61
N LEU A 98 3.27 8.67 3.52
CA LEU A 98 3.11 7.22 3.63
C LEU A 98 2.37 6.86 4.93
N HIS A 99 1.17 6.30 4.79
CA HIS A 99 0.41 5.73 5.90
C HIS A 99 0.71 4.24 6.03
N SER A 100 1.11 3.78 7.23
CA SER A 100 1.36 2.37 7.51
C SER A 100 0.89 1.99 8.91
N ARG A 101 0.35 0.77 9.05
CA ARG A 101 -0.02 0.16 10.34
C ARG A 101 1.18 -0.50 11.02
N LEU A 102 2.28 -0.68 10.31
CA LEU A 102 3.45 -1.38 10.82
C LEU A 102 4.32 -0.47 11.66
N ILE A 103 4.84 -0.99 12.76
CA ILE A 103 5.80 -0.29 13.61
C ILE A 103 7.21 -0.70 13.15
N ARG A 104 8.07 0.28 12.85
CA ARG A 104 9.49 0.07 12.54
C ARG A 104 9.77 -0.78 11.28
N ALA A 105 8.86 -0.77 10.31
CA ALA A 105 9.20 -1.27 8.98
C ALA A 105 10.11 -0.27 8.27
N GLU A 106 11.13 -0.75 7.57
CA GLU A 106 12.07 0.07 6.81
C GLU A 106 11.39 0.61 5.56
N ILE A 107 11.51 1.92 5.34
CA ILE A 107 10.97 2.61 4.16
C ILE A 107 12.12 2.92 3.21
N PHE A 108 11.96 2.55 1.95
CA PHE A 108 12.91 2.85 0.88
C PHE A 108 12.24 3.69 -0.21
N LEU A 109 12.87 4.80 -0.59
CA LEU A 109 12.54 5.59 -1.78
C LEU A 109 13.64 5.40 -2.82
N ASP A 110 13.28 4.92 -4.01
CA ASP A 110 14.20 4.63 -5.12
C ASP A 110 15.40 3.75 -4.68
N GLY A 111 15.10 2.75 -3.84
CA GLY A 111 16.10 1.83 -3.28
C GLY A 111 16.94 2.40 -2.14
N LYS A 112 16.77 3.67 -1.75
CA LYS A 112 17.49 4.29 -0.63
C LYS A 112 16.63 4.30 0.63
N PHE A 113 17.21 3.88 1.74
CA PHE A 113 16.57 3.96 3.05
C PHE A 113 16.28 5.42 3.42
N VAL A 114 15.03 5.72 3.78
CA VAL A 114 14.58 7.07 4.16
C VAL A 114 14.02 7.15 5.58
N GLY A 115 13.72 6.03 6.21
CA GLY A 115 13.23 6.01 7.59
C GLY A 115 12.43 4.76 7.94
N TYR A 116 11.66 4.88 9.02
CA TYR A 116 10.85 3.80 9.55
C TYR A 116 9.38 4.19 9.62
N THR A 117 8.49 3.23 9.40
CA THR A 117 7.05 3.42 9.59
C THR A 117 6.70 3.74 11.04
N THR A 118 5.68 4.56 11.22
CA THR A 118 5.23 5.08 12.53
C THR A 118 4.35 4.08 13.30
N GLY A 119 3.73 3.13 12.60
CA GLY A 119 2.72 2.23 13.16
C GLY A 119 1.35 2.86 13.37
N ASN A 120 1.16 4.11 12.95
CA ASN A 120 -0.07 4.83 13.12
C ASN A 120 -0.65 5.21 11.76
N ILE A 121 -1.78 4.59 11.39
CA ILE A 121 -2.44 4.88 10.12
C ILE A 121 -3.01 6.30 10.05
N THR A 122 -3.17 7.00 11.17
CA THR A 122 -3.62 8.41 11.17
C THR A 122 -2.45 9.39 11.14
N GLU A 123 -1.23 8.96 11.44
CA GLU A 123 -0.02 9.79 11.48
C GLU A 123 1.01 9.24 10.49
N PRO A 124 1.06 9.81 9.27
CA PRO A 124 1.92 9.28 8.23
C PRO A 124 3.39 9.58 8.47
N PHE A 125 4.24 8.76 7.88
CA PHE A 125 5.64 9.11 7.64
C PHE A 125 5.72 10.06 6.45
N ILE A 126 6.41 11.19 6.61
CA ILE A 126 6.59 12.20 5.56
C ILE A 126 7.96 12.01 4.93
N ILE A 127 7.99 11.71 3.63
CA ILE A 127 9.24 11.68 2.85
C ILE A 127 9.39 13.07 2.22
N GLU A 128 10.31 13.86 2.76
CA GLU A 128 10.57 15.22 2.30
C GLU A 128 11.61 15.27 1.17
N LYS A 129 11.64 16.39 0.44
CA LYS A 129 12.67 16.73 -0.57
C LYS A 129 12.71 15.74 -1.73
N VAL A 130 11.54 15.26 -2.14
CA VAL A 130 11.38 14.39 -3.30
C VAL A 130 11.32 15.27 -4.55
N LYS A 131 12.04 14.86 -5.60
CA LYS A 131 12.01 15.55 -6.88
C LYS A 131 10.73 15.16 -7.64
N PRO A 132 10.20 15.98 -8.55
CA PRO A 132 9.19 15.50 -9.48
C PRO A 132 9.71 14.37 -10.38
N GLY A 133 8.83 13.47 -10.79
CA GLY A 133 9.10 12.37 -11.72
C GLY A 133 8.76 10.98 -11.17
N LYS A 134 9.27 9.95 -11.83
CA LYS A 134 9.00 8.56 -11.48
C LYS A 134 9.76 8.13 -10.22
N HIS A 135 9.03 7.54 -9.29
CA HIS A 135 9.55 7.05 -8.03
C HIS A 135 9.04 5.65 -7.71
N THR A 136 9.80 4.95 -6.89
CA THR A 136 9.38 3.70 -6.25
C THR A 136 9.47 3.83 -4.75
N VAL A 137 8.39 3.51 -4.04
CA VAL A 137 8.39 3.37 -2.58
C VAL A 137 8.22 1.89 -2.23
N ARG A 138 9.08 1.39 -1.35
CA ARG A 138 9.03 0.01 -0.81
C ARG A 138 9.03 0.03 0.71
N VAL A 139 8.21 -0.83 1.31
CA VAL A 139 8.19 -1.07 2.77
C VAL A 139 8.65 -2.50 3.05
N HIS A 140 9.57 -2.65 4.00
CA HIS A 140 10.13 -3.95 4.38
C HIS A 140 10.04 -4.16 5.90
N LEU A 141 9.49 -5.29 6.34
CA LEU A 141 9.45 -5.69 7.75
C LEU A 141 9.86 -7.16 7.91
N GLY A 142 11.09 -7.49 7.54
CA GLY A 142 11.60 -8.85 7.68
C GLY A 142 10.86 -9.87 6.81
N LYS A 143 11.09 -11.17 7.04
CA LYS A 143 10.65 -12.25 6.14
C LYS A 143 9.20 -12.68 6.30
N ALA A 144 8.53 -12.26 7.37
CA ALA A 144 7.18 -12.72 7.71
C ALA A 144 6.09 -11.70 7.32
N PHE A 145 6.47 -10.61 6.68
CA PHE A 145 5.59 -9.49 6.34
C PHE A 145 5.77 -9.10 4.88
N GLY A 146 4.69 -8.65 4.27
CA GLY A 146 4.69 -8.27 2.86
C GLY A 146 3.28 -8.25 2.28
N ILE A 147 3.24 -8.44 0.98
CA ILE A 147 2.04 -8.75 0.20
C ILE A 147 2.16 -10.12 -0.45
N ILE A 148 1.02 -10.72 -0.78
CA ILE A 148 0.96 -11.95 -1.56
C ILE A 148 0.45 -11.62 -2.96
N LYS A 149 1.28 -11.91 -3.97
CA LYS A 149 0.85 -11.86 -5.37
C LYS A 149 0.19 -13.19 -5.76
N LEU A 150 -1.11 -13.11 -6.04
CA LEU A 150 -1.89 -14.21 -6.60
C LEU A 150 -1.82 -14.21 -8.14
N PRO A 151 -2.03 -15.35 -8.82
CA PRO A 151 -2.38 -16.67 -8.28
C PRO A 151 -1.21 -17.45 -7.68
N GLU A 152 0.03 -17.21 -8.09
CA GLU A 152 1.20 -18.06 -7.79
C GLU A 152 1.59 -18.12 -6.30
N VAL A 153 1.02 -17.25 -5.46
CA VAL A 153 1.35 -17.08 -4.02
C VAL A 153 2.83 -16.72 -3.88
N ILE A 154 3.21 -15.59 -4.46
CA ILE A 154 4.55 -15.02 -4.30
C ILE A 154 4.53 -14.05 -3.12
N PHE A 155 5.40 -14.30 -2.14
CA PHE A 155 5.64 -13.42 -1.01
C PHE A 155 6.66 -12.36 -1.41
N MET A 156 6.32 -11.10 -1.22
CA MET A 156 7.24 -10.00 -1.53
C MET A 156 6.94 -8.78 -0.65
N ASP A 157 7.92 -7.89 -0.56
CA ASP A 157 7.69 -6.58 0.04
C ASP A 157 6.61 -5.82 -0.72
N TRP A 158 5.85 -4.99 0.01
CA TRP A 158 5.00 -4.02 -0.64
C TRP A 158 5.87 -2.98 -1.35
N SER A 159 5.61 -2.76 -2.64
CA SER A 159 6.33 -1.80 -3.47
C SER A 159 5.37 -1.21 -4.49
N ILE A 160 5.41 0.12 -4.65
CA ILE A 160 4.58 0.84 -5.62
C ILE A 160 5.45 1.79 -6.45
N GLU A 161 5.20 1.81 -7.75
CA GLU A 161 5.73 2.80 -8.68
C GLU A 161 4.67 3.86 -8.96
N PHE A 162 5.06 5.12 -8.96
CA PHE A 162 4.18 6.25 -9.26
C PHE A 162 4.98 7.38 -9.92
N ASP A 163 4.28 8.32 -10.55
CA ASP A 163 4.86 9.52 -11.15
C ASP A 163 4.39 10.73 -10.35
N LEU A 164 5.32 11.46 -9.76
CA LEU A 164 5.04 12.59 -8.89
C LEU A 164 5.08 13.88 -9.71
N ALA A 165 3.93 14.47 -10.00
CA ALA A 165 3.90 15.72 -10.76
C ALA A 165 4.39 16.92 -9.91
N PRO A 166 4.95 17.97 -10.53
CA PRO A 166 5.21 19.22 -9.84
C PRO A 166 3.93 19.79 -9.19
N GLY A 167 3.96 20.10 -7.90
CA GLY A 167 2.81 20.66 -7.17
C GLY A 167 1.88 19.62 -6.57
N GLU A 168 2.15 18.34 -6.84
CA GLU A 168 1.33 17.23 -6.38
C GLU A 168 1.81 16.72 -5.04
N ARG A 169 0.85 16.27 -4.21
CA ARG A 169 1.12 15.57 -2.97
C ARG A 169 0.65 14.13 -3.11
N GLU A 170 1.59 13.20 -3.16
CA GLU A 170 1.25 11.78 -3.25
C GLU A 170 0.93 11.20 -1.87
N VAL A 171 -0.20 10.51 -1.77
CA VAL A 171 -0.67 9.86 -0.54
C VAL A 171 -0.69 8.35 -0.75
N LEU A 172 0.31 7.70 -0.19
CA LEU A 172 0.50 6.26 -0.27
C LEU A 172 -0.04 5.56 0.98
N ARG A 173 -0.58 4.35 0.78
CA ARG A 173 -1.04 3.47 1.85
C ARG A 173 -0.33 2.14 1.72
N ASP A 174 0.47 1.83 2.73
CA ASP A 174 1.16 0.57 2.86
C ASP A 174 0.14 -0.57 3.09
N GLU A 175 0.21 -1.59 2.24
CA GLU A 175 -0.64 -2.80 2.33
C GLU A 175 0.10 -3.98 2.98
N THR A 176 1.34 -3.77 3.44
CA THR A 176 2.12 -4.80 4.13
C THR A 176 1.37 -5.29 5.36
N THR A 177 1.26 -6.61 5.48
CA THR A 177 0.71 -7.27 6.66
C THR A 177 1.48 -8.57 6.92
N ASP A 178 1.19 -9.25 8.03
CA ASP A 178 1.81 -10.54 8.31
C ASP A 178 1.30 -11.62 7.33
N PHE A 179 2.21 -12.43 6.80
CA PHE A 179 1.87 -13.43 5.79
C PHE A 179 0.93 -14.51 6.32
N ASN A 180 0.95 -14.83 7.61
CA ASN A 180 0.07 -15.85 8.17
C ASN A 180 -1.39 -15.41 8.20
N SER A 181 -1.67 -14.13 8.45
CA SER A 181 -3.01 -13.57 8.35
C SER A 181 -3.51 -13.58 6.91
N LEU A 182 -2.69 -13.16 5.93
CA LEU A 182 -3.07 -13.24 4.52
C LEU A 182 -3.33 -14.68 4.07
N LEU A 183 -2.42 -15.60 4.42
CA LEU A 183 -2.57 -17.01 4.10
C LEU A 183 -3.84 -17.57 4.75
N TYR A 184 -4.14 -17.21 6.00
CA TYR A 184 -5.36 -17.62 6.68
C TYR A 184 -6.62 -17.13 5.97
N GLU A 185 -6.65 -15.86 5.56
CA GLU A 185 -7.79 -15.27 4.84
C GLU A 185 -8.00 -15.91 3.46
N ILE A 186 -6.92 -16.17 2.73
CA ILE A 186 -6.98 -16.81 1.42
C ILE A 186 -7.33 -18.30 1.55
N GLN A 187 -6.80 -18.98 2.57
CA GLN A 187 -7.04 -20.40 2.84
C GLN A 187 -8.50 -20.64 3.22
N ASN A 188 -9.07 -19.82 4.11
CA ASN A 188 -10.43 -20.04 4.63
C ASN A 188 -11.49 -19.44 3.71
N LEU A 189 -12.17 -20.30 2.94
CA LEU A 189 -13.26 -19.89 2.06
C LEU A 189 -14.54 -19.58 2.84
N ARG A 190 -14.81 -20.36 3.89
CA ARG A 190 -15.92 -20.20 4.85
C ARG A 190 -15.46 -20.71 6.21
N TYR A 191 -15.67 -19.93 7.26
CA TYR A 191 -15.43 -20.36 8.64
C TYR A 191 -16.48 -19.74 9.54
N GLU A 192 -17.49 -20.52 9.95
CA GLU A 192 -18.53 -20.03 10.85
C GLU A 192 -19.03 -21.13 11.78
N GLY A 193 -19.56 -20.72 12.93
CA GLY A 193 -20.31 -21.60 13.80
C GLY A 193 -21.57 -20.93 14.32
N PHE A 194 -22.62 -21.71 14.52
CA PHE A 194 -23.93 -21.22 14.92
C PHE A 194 -24.73 -22.31 15.65
N TYR A 195 -25.63 -21.88 16.53
CA TYR A 195 -26.61 -22.77 17.13
C TYR A 195 -27.75 -23.02 16.14
N TRP A 196 -28.06 -24.30 15.94
CA TRP A 196 -29.18 -24.73 15.13
C TRP A 196 -30.46 -24.74 15.94
N ASN A 197 -31.46 -24.02 15.41
CA ASN A 197 -32.86 -24.20 15.76
C ASN A 197 -33.71 -23.79 14.56
N GLU A 198 -35.02 -24.08 14.63
CA GLU A 198 -35.94 -23.91 13.51
C GLU A 198 -36.02 -22.46 13.00
N LYS A 199 -35.78 -21.47 13.87
CA LYS A 199 -35.76 -20.04 13.49
C LYS A 199 -34.64 -19.73 12.49
N TYR A 200 -33.54 -20.47 12.52
CA TYR A 200 -32.40 -20.27 11.62
C TYR A 200 -32.45 -21.15 10.36
N ARG A 201 -33.51 -21.94 10.14
CA ARG A 201 -33.66 -22.84 8.97
C ARG A 201 -33.30 -22.17 7.66
N ALA A 202 -33.93 -21.02 7.36
CA ALA A 202 -33.69 -20.31 6.10
C ALA A 202 -32.22 -19.89 5.91
N LYS A 203 -31.51 -19.52 6.99
CA LYS A 203 -30.08 -19.18 6.93
C LYS A 203 -29.23 -20.42 6.65
N VAL A 204 -29.55 -21.56 7.29
CA VAL A 204 -28.77 -22.79 7.16
C VAL A 204 -29.00 -23.48 5.81
N GLU A 205 -30.24 -23.52 5.34
CA GLU A 205 -30.61 -24.10 4.04
C GLU A 205 -30.26 -23.19 2.85
N ALA A 206 -29.87 -21.93 3.10
CA ALA A 206 -29.38 -21.05 2.06
C ALA A 206 -28.15 -21.65 1.37
N LEU A 207 -28.21 -21.75 0.04
CA LEU A 207 -27.10 -22.19 -0.78
C LEU A 207 -25.94 -21.20 -0.64
N TRP A 208 -24.82 -21.67 -0.09
CA TRP A 208 -23.58 -20.91 -0.06
C TRP A 208 -22.77 -21.21 -1.32
N GLN A 209 -22.24 -20.18 -1.97
CA GLN A 209 -21.41 -20.31 -3.16
C GLN A 209 -20.23 -19.32 -3.09
N LYS A 210 -19.07 -19.73 -3.60
CA LYS A 210 -17.88 -18.88 -3.75
C LYS A 210 -17.06 -19.34 -4.94
N THR A 211 -16.41 -18.40 -5.62
CA THR A 211 -15.38 -18.68 -6.62
C THR A 211 -14.03 -18.15 -6.14
N PHE A 212 -12.94 -18.80 -6.53
CA PHE A 212 -11.57 -18.32 -6.31
C PHE A 212 -10.63 -18.82 -7.40
N VAL A 213 -9.45 -18.22 -7.53
CA VAL A 213 -8.40 -18.66 -8.46
C VAL A 213 -7.36 -19.47 -7.70
N ASP A 214 -7.07 -20.69 -8.15
CA ASP A 214 -6.05 -21.56 -7.58
C ASP A 214 -4.62 -21.07 -7.89
N ARG A 215 -3.60 -21.76 -7.37
CA ARG A 215 -2.20 -21.39 -7.58
C ARG A 215 -1.71 -21.48 -9.03
N ASN A 216 -2.44 -22.18 -9.89
CA ASN A 216 -2.13 -22.34 -11.31
C ASN A 216 -2.93 -21.36 -12.19
N GLY A 217 -3.65 -20.41 -11.59
CA GLY A 217 -4.48 -19.45 -12.32
C GLY A 217 -5.83 -20.01 -12.77
N LYS A 218 -6.23 -21.21 -12.31
CA LYS A 218 -7.50 -21.83 -12.67
C LYS A 218 -8.61 -21.38 -11.72
N GLU A 219 -9.74 -20.96 -12.28
CA GLU A 219 -10.94 -20.65 -11.49
C GLU A 219 -11.57 -21.93 -10.91
N ILE A 220 -11.91 -21.88 -9.62
CA ILE A 220 -12.54 -22.94 -8.85
C ILE A 220 -13.86 -22.41 -8.30
N SER A 221 -14.94 -23.12 -8.61
CA SER A 221 -16.28 -22.87 -8.07
C SER A 221 -16.57 -23.85 -6.93
N VAL A 222 -17.07 -23.32 -5.81
CA VAL A 222 -17.43 -24.11 -4.62
C VAL A 222 -18.86 -23.76 -4.21
N SER A 223 -19.63 -24.78 -3.83
CA SER A 223 -20.93 -24.57 -3.20
C SER A 223 -21.22 -25.61 -2.12
N LEU A 224 -21.99 -25.18 -1.12
CA LEU A 224 -22.44 -26.01 -0.01
C LEU A 224 -23.90 -25.71 0.29
N ALA A 225 -24.73 -26.74 0.22
CA ALA A 225 -26.09 -26.71 0.75
C ALA A 225 -26.17 -27.61 1.99
N LEU A 226 -26.76 -27.10 3.07
CA LEU A 226 -26.97 -27.84 4.31
C LEU A 226 -28.47 -28.15 4.45
N ASN A 227 -28.80 -29.41 4.72
CA ASN A 227 -30.20 -29.83 4.93
C ASN A 227 -30.32 -30.43 6.33
N PRO A 228 -30.62 -29.61 7.36
CA PRO A 228 -30.81 -30.07 8.73
C PRO A 228 -32.21 -30.68 8.92
N ALA A 229 -32.28 -31.77 9.68
CA ALA A 229 -33.52 -32.43 10.07
C ALA A 229 -33.44 -32.84 11.55
N ASN A 230 -34.36 -32.29 12.36
CA ASN A 230 -34.50 -32.70 13.75
C ASN A 230 -35.14 -34.09 13.80
N THR A 231 -34.56 -34.98 14.61
CA THR A 231 -35.09 -36.33 14.88
C THR A 231 -35.33 -36.49 16.37
N ALA A 232 -36.09 -37.52 16.77
CA ALA A 232 -36.29 -37.83 18.19
C ALA A 232 -34.97 -38.12 18.93
N SER A 233 -33.92 -38.54 18.21
CA SER A 233 -32.62 -38.93 18.76
C SER A 233 -31.53 -37.86 18.68
N GLY A 234 -31.80 -36.71 18.04
CA GLY A 234 -30.83 -35.64 17.81
C GLY A 234 -30.93 -35.02 16.41
N LEU A 235 -29.86 -34.41 15.91
CA LEU A 235 -29.82 -33.72 14.62
C LEU A 235 -29.22 -34.61 13.51
N VAL A 236 -29.88 -34.63 12.36
CA VAL A 236 -29.31 -35.15 11.11
C VAL A 236 -29.01 -33.98 10.19
N LEU A 237 -27.78 -33.89 9.70
CA LEU A 237 -27.36 -32.90 8.71
C LEU A 237 -26.97 -33.62 7.42
N SER A 238 -27.60 -33.24 6.29
CA SER A 238 -27.32 -33.83 4.98
C SER A 238 -26.68 -32.81 4.04
N PRO A 239 -25.36 -32.55 4.16
CA PRO A 239 -24.66 -31.60 3.32
C PRO A 239 -24.49 -32.11 1.89
N ILE A 240 -24.67 -31.19 0.93
CA ILE A 240 -24.34 -31.39 -0.49
C ILE A 240 -23.20 -30.42 -0.81
N PHE A 241 -22.02 -30.98 -1.07
CA PHE A 241 -20.79 -30.23 -1.33
C PHE A 241 -20.38 -30.42 -2.79
N ILE A 242 -20.19 -29.32 -3.52
CA ILE A 242 -19.86 -29.35 -4.94
C ILE A 242 -18.63 -28.47 -5.18
N VAL A 243 -17.63 -29.01 -5.88
CA VAL A 243 -16.44 -28.28 -6.33
C VAL A 243 -16.24 -28.55 -7.81
N ASN A 244 -16.28 -27.50 -8.65
CA ASN A 244 -16.16 -27.61 -10.11
C ASN A 244 -17.06 -28.69 -10.74
N GLY A 245 -18.31 -28.80 -10.26
CA GLY A 245 -19.30 -29.76 -10.74
C GLY A 245 -19.17 -31.17 -10.15
N GLU A 246 -18.05 -31.54 -9.52
CA GLU A 246 -17.95 -32.79 -8.76
C GLU A 246 -18.75 -32.65 -7.46
N LYS A 247 -19.68 -33.58 -7.23
CA LYS A 247 -20.67 -33.54 -6.13
C LYS A 247 -20.42 -34.66 -5.12
N ARG A 248 -20.40 -34.31 -3.84
CA ARG A 248 -20.46 -35.22 -2.69
C ARG A 248 -21.73 -34.96 -1.88
N THR A 249 -22.54 -35.99 -1.71
CA THR A 249 -23.67 -35.99 -0.76
C THR A 249 -23.26 -36.79 0.46
N MET A 250 -23.47 -36.25 1.66
CA MET A 250 -23.05 -36.87 2.90
C MET A 250 -24.16 -36.80 3.93
N THR A 251 -24.02 -37.56 5.02
CA THR A 251 -24.96 -37.58 6.14
C THR A 251 -24.16 -37.60 7.44
N LEU A 252 -24.44 -36.64 8.32
CA LEU A 252 -23.86 -36.54 9.64
C LEU A 252 -24.98 -36.62 10.67
N VAL A 253 -24.92 -37.60 11.57
CA VAL A 253 -25.95 -37.87 12.58
C VAL A 253 -25.37 -37.61 13.96
N ALA A 254 -25.83 -36.57 14.63
CA ALA A 254 -25.46 -36.25 16.00
C ALA A 254 -26.55 -36.75 16.95
N LYS A 255 -26.19 -37.63 17.89
CA LYS A 255 -27.09 -38.07 18.97
C LYS A 255 -27.04 -37.09 20.14
N ASN A 256 -28.07 -37.09 20.98
CA ASN A 256 -28.06 -36.28 22.21
C ASN A 256 -26.81 -36.57 23.06
N ASN A 257 -26.15 -35.51 23.55
CA ASN A 257 -24.89 -35.55 24.31
C ASN A 257 -23.67 -36.07 23.53
N ASP A 258 -23.70 -36.01 22.20
CA ASP A 258 -22.61 -36.45 21.34
C ASP A 258 -21.93 -35.26 20.62
N THR A 259 -20.71 -35.49 20.15
CA THR A 259 -20.02 -34.59 19.22
C THR A 259 -19.53 -35.40 18.04
N VAL A 260 -20.00 -35.03 16.85
CA VAL A 260 -19.66 -35.74 15.61
C VAL A 260 -19.02 -34.78 14.62
N GLN A 261 -18.11 -35.30 13.81
CA GLN A 261 -17.41 -34.55 12.78
C GLN A 261 -17.44 -35.32 11.46
N LEU A 262 -17.56 -34.57 10.36
CA LEU A 262 -17.47 -35.04 8.99
C LEU A 262 -16.37 -34.24 8.28
N GLU A 263 -15.55 -34.95 7.52
CA GLU A 263 -14.56 -34.35 6.63
C GLU A 263 -14.77 -34.86 5.20
N ALA A 264 -14.64 -33.97 4.22
CA ALA A 264 -14.63 -34.32 2.81
C ALA A 264 -13.68 -33.43 2.01
N VAL A 265 -12.99 -34.03 1.04
CA VAL A 265 -12.08 -33.32 0.15
C VAL A 265 -12.50 -33.56 -1.30
N ILE A 266 -12.60 -32.50 -2.08
CA ILE A 266 -12.80 -32.54 -3.54
C ILE A 266 -11.75 -31.64 -4.18
N GLY A 267 -10.82 -32.24 -4.94
CA GLY A 267 -9.69 -31.52 -5.50
C GLY A 267 -8.86 -30.83 -4.43
N ILE A 268 -8.73 -29.50 -4.51
CA ILE A 268 -7.97 -28.68 -3.56
C ILE A 268 -8.83 -28.07 -2.44
N VAL A 269 -10.11 -28.42 -2.33
CA VAL A 269 -11.01 -27.84 -1.33
C VAL A 269 -11.42 -28.89 -0.31
N LYS A 270 -11.25 -28.57 0.97
CA LYS A 270 -11.61 -29.40 2.10
C LYS A 270 -12.80 -28.77 2.85
N LEU A 271 -13.80 -29.60 3.14
CA LEU A 271 -14.95 -29.31 3.98
C LEU A 271 -14.79 -30.05 5.31
N VAL A 272 -14.95 -29.33 6.41
CA VAL A 272 -15.10 -29.89 7.76
C VAL A 272 -16.40 -29.37 8.34
N ILE A 273 -17.23 -30.28 8.83
CA ILE A 273 -18.44 -29.93 9.58
C ILE A 273 -18.42 -30.67 10.89
N SER A 274 -18.66 -29.98 12.01
CA SER A 274 -18.89 -30.62 13.31
C SER A 274 -20.23 -30.19 13.91
N ILE A 275 -20.82 -31.10 14.67
CA ILE A 275 -22.05 -30.87 15.42
C ILE A 275 -21.79 -31.25 16.87
N ASP A 276 -21.99 -30.29 17.77
CA ASP A 276 -21.99 -30.50 19.22
C ASP A 276 -23.43 -30.47 19.74
N GLN A 277 -23.94 -31.63 20.15
CA GLN A 277 -25.31 -31.84 20.62
C GLN A 277 -25.38 -31.98 22.15
N ARG A 278 -24.44 -31.37 22.89
CA ARG A 278 -24.44 -31.35 24.37
C ARG A 278 -25.38 -30.31 24.97
N TYR A 279 -25.88 -29.38 24.17
CA TYR A 279 -26.80 -28.33 24.57
C TYR A 279 -28.19 -28.53 23.97
N ASN A 280 -29.18 -27.78 24.47
CA ASN A 280 -30.57 -27.86 23.98
C ASN A 280 -30.66 -27.60 22.47
N ASP A 281 -29.93 -26.58 21.99
CA ASP A 281 -29.75 -26.29 20.57
C ASP A 281 -28.37 -26.82 20.15
N PRO A 282 -28.26 -27.69 19.14
CA PRO A 282 -26.96 -28.16 18.68
C PRO A 282 -26.14 -27.05 18.06
N TYR A 283 -24.85 -27.01 18.39
CA TYR A 283 -23.91 -26.08 17.77
C TYR A 283 -23.29 -26.72 16.53
N ILE A 284 -23.44 -26.08 15.37
CA ILE A 284 -22.86 -26.52 14.11
C ILE A 284 -21.68 -25.61 13.78
N HIS A 285 -20.53 -26.19 13.47
CA HIS A 285 -19.38 -25.49 12.91
C HIS A 285 -19.13 -25.97 11.49
N VAL A 286 -18.86 -25.04 10.58
CA VAL A 286 -18.59 -25.29 9.17
C VAL A 286 -17.32 -24.57 8.78
N SER A 287 -16.33 -25.34 8.33
CA SER A 287 -15.10 -24.85 7.73
C SER A 287 -14.99 -25.34 6.29
N ILE A 288 -14.70 -24.43 5.36
CA ILE A 288 -14.32 -24.74 3.98
C ILE A 288 -12.99 -24.06 3.74
N GLU A 289 -11.96 -24.85 3.46
CA GLU A 289 -10.60 -24.39 3.29
C GLU A 289 -9.98 -24.87 1.98
N ARG A 290 -9.06 -24.07 1.46
CA ARG A 290 -8.11 -24.48 0.43
C ARG A 290 -7.04 -25.36 1.07
N THR A 291 -6.61 -26.37 0.33
CA THR A 291 -5.53 -27.30 0.73
C THR A 291 -4.22 -27.02 -0.01
N ASP A 292 -4.25 -26.19 -1.04
CA ASP A 292 -3.07 -25.75 -1.79
C ASP A 292 -2.32 -24.58 -1.13
N ILE A 293 -2.86 -24.06 -0.02
CA ILE A 293 -2.33 -22.96 0.79
C ILE A 293 -2.38 -23.36 2.27
N TRP A 294 -1.31 -23.08 3.02
CA TRP A 294 -1.25 -23.27 4.47
C TRP A 294 -0.44 -22.15 5.13
N GLN A 295 -0.72 -21.92 6.41
CA GLN A 295 0.08 -21.00 7.24
C GLN A 295 1.53 -21.49 7.34
N GLY A 296 2.48 -20.56 7.26
CA GLY A 296 3.91 -20.87 7.28
C GLY A 296 4.54 -21.20 5.93
N MET A 297 3.76 -21.25 4.83
CA MET A 297 4.30 -21.47 3.48
C MET A 297 5.38 -20.46 3.06
N PHE A 298 5.36 -19.24 3.60
CA PHE A 298 6.38 -18.22 3.32
C PHE A 298 7.78 -18.54 3.86
N MET A 299 7.91 -19.62 4.65
CA MET A 299 9.19 -20.05 5.23
C MET A 299 9.92 -21.10 4.38
N GLU A 300 9.28 -21.63 3.33
CA GLU A 300 9.84 -22.62 2.40
C GLU A 300 10.65 -21.95 1.27
#